data_AF-A0A1F5DI69-F1
#
_entry.id   AF-A0A1F5DI69-F1
#
_cell.length_a   1.000
_cell.length_b   1.000
_cell.length_c   1.000
_cell.angle_alpha   90.00
_cell.angle_beta   90.00
_cell.angle_gamma   90.00
#
_symmetry.space_group_name_H-M   'P 1'
#
loop_
_entity.id
_entity.type
_entity.pdbx_description
1 polymer ?
#
loop_
_entity_poly.entity_id
_entity_poly.type
_entity_poly.pdbx_seq_one_letter_code
_entity_poly.pdbx_strand_id
1 'polypeptide(L)' 'MIQSTTITQKWQMTLPKQIREALGFFTPGRVVLEVVDKKEKLLKIKKEPDILELAGFLKPVKGKSVLKAREVMEKTYQRI' A
#
# COMPACT_ATOMS: atom_id res chain seq x y z
N MET A 1 -16.73 4.05 18.30
CA MET A 1 -16.33 5.47 18.49
C MET A 1 -16.70 6.22 17.22
N ILE A 2 -17.41 7.34 17.33
CA ILE A 2 -17.87 8.14 16.18
C ILE A 2 -17.35 9.56 16.39
N GLN A 3 -16.66 10.12 15.38
CA GLN A 3 -16.21 11.51 15.37
C GLN A 3 -16.49 12.12 13.99
N SER A 4 -16.91 13.37 13.98
CA SER A 4 -17.04 14.15 12.75
C SER A 4 -15.71 14.84 12.42
N THR A 5 -15.41 14.96 11.14
CA THR A 5 -14.28 15.75 10.62
C THR A 5 -14.78 16.60 9.46
N THR A 6 -14.14 17.75 9.25
CA THR A 6 -14.50 18.66 8.17
C THR A 6 -13.69 18.34 6.93
N ILE A 7 -14.36 18.30 5.78
CA ILE A 7 -13.69 18.23 4.48
C ILE A 7 -13.41 19.67 4.02
N THR A 8 -12.15 19.98 3.74
CA THR A 8 -11.76 21.31 3.27
C THR A 8 -12.22 21.54 1.83
N GLN A 9 -12.16 22.79 1.35
CA GLN A 9 -12.47 23.14 -0.05
C GLN A 9 -11.60 22.39 -1.08
N LYS A 10 -10.42 21.92 -0.66
CA LYS A 10 -9.51 21.11 -1.49
C LYS A 10 -9.76 19.60 -1.34
N TRP A 11 -10.89 19.19 -0.76
CA TRP A 11 -11.25 17.79 -0.52
C TRP A 11 -10.30 17.04 0.41
N GLN A 12 -9.62 17.76 1.31
CA GLN A 12 -8.74 17.16 2.31
C GLN A 12 -9.53 16.93 3.61
N MET A 13 -9.32 15.79 4.27
CA MET A 13 -9.82 15.54 5.62
C MET A 13 -8.66 15.17 6.53
N THR A 14 -8.73 15.59 7.79
CA THR A 14 -7.78 15.15 8.81
C THR A 14 -8.38 14.01 9.61
N LEU A 15 -7.54 13.02 9.96
CA LEU A 15 -7.91 11.96 10.88
C LEU A 15 -7.75 12.45 12.33
N PRO A 16 -8.84 12.51 13.12
CA PRO A 16 -8.78 12.92 14.51
C PRO A 16 -7.83 12.04 15.33
N LYS A 17 -7.25 12.61 16.41
CA LYS A 17 -6.21 11.97 17.22
C LYS A 17 -6.58 10.55 17.66
N GLN A 18 -7.78 10.36 18.22
CA GLN A 18 -8.22 9.06 18.73
C GLN A 18 -8.35 8.01 17.62
N ILE A 19 -8.78 8.40 16.41
CA ILE A 19 -8.89 7.50 15.26
C ILE A 19 -7.49 7.11 14.75
N ARG A 20 -6.55 8.07 14.68
CA ARG A 20 -5.15 7.76 14.34
C ARG A 20 -4.54 6.75 15.31
N GLU A 21 -4.71 6.97 16.61
CA GLU A 21 -4.15 6.09 17.64
C GLU A 21 -4.76 4.69 17.57
N ALA A 22 -6.08 4.58 17.37
CA ALA A 22 -6.76 3.29 17.20
C ALA A 22 -6.32 2.53 15.93
N LEU A 23 -5.95 3.25 14.86
CA LEU A 23 -5.45 2.67 13.61
C LEU A 23 -3.92 2.48 13.60
N GLY A 24 -3.22 2.88 14.66
CA GLY A 24 -1.76 2.75 14.77
C GLY A 24 -0.94 3.75 13.94
N PHE A 25 -1.51 4.89 13.56
CA PHE A 25 -0.80 5.95 12.82
C PHE A 25 -0.06 6.90 13.78
N PHE A 26 1.20 6.59 14.05
CA PHE A 26 2.07 7.43 14.88
C PHE A 26 2.90 8.44 14.07
N THR A 27 3.13 8.16 12.78
CA THR A 27 3.83 9.04 11.85
C THR A 27 2.91 9.49 10.71
N PRO A 28 3.14 10.69 10.14
CA PRO A 28 2.47 11.11 8.91
C PRO A 28 2.79 10.13 7.78
N GLY A 29 1.80 9.85 6.94
CA GLY A 29 1.95 8.90 5.87
C GLY A 29 0.71 8.87 4.99
N ARG A 30 0.60 7.81 4.21
CA ARG A 30 -0.52 7.58 3.30
C ARG A 30 -1.45 6.50 3.86
N VAL A 31 -2.70 6.57 3.42
CA VAL A 31 -3.75 5.64 3.81
C VAL A 31 -4.44 5.12 2.56
N VAL A 32 -4.88 3.88 2.61
CA VAL A 32 -5.71 3.28 1.57
C VAL A 32 -7.17 3.44 1.98
N LEU A 33 -7.96 3.99 1.06
CA LEU A 33 -9.41 4.14 1.20
C LEU A 33 -10.10 3.13 0.31
N GLU A 34 -10.96 2.32 0.91
CA GLU A 34 -11.77 1.32 0.23
C GLU A 34 -13.26 1.64 0.43
N VAL A 35 -14.01 1.74 -0.66
CA VAL A 35 -15.47 1.90 -0.59
C VAL A 35 -16.06 0.52 -0.36
N VAL A 36 -16.57 0.28 0.84
CA VAL A 36 -17.12 -1.02 1.24
C VAL A 36 -18.58 -1.14 0.82
N ASP A 37 -19.34 -0.06 0.95
CA ASP A 37 -20.74 0.00 0.53
C ASP A 37 -21.07 1.38 -0.05
N LYS A 38 -21.57 1.40 -1.29
CA LYS A 38 -21.99 2.63 -1.97
C LYS A 38 -23.36 3.16 -1.54
N LYS A 39 -24.27 2.27 -1.14
CA LYS A 39 -25.63 2.62 -0.69
C LYS A 39 -25.58 3.24 0.70
N GLU A 40 -24.84 2.61 1.60
CA GLU A 40 -24.65 3.11 2.98
C GLU A 40 -23.51 4.14 3.10
N LYS A 41 -22.77 4.38 2.00
CA LYS A 41 -21.66 5.35 1.92
C LYS A 41 -20.56 5.04 2.93
N LEU A 42 -20.21 3.77 3.05
CA LEU A 42 -19.21 3.29 4.00
C LEU A 42 -17.82 3.23 3.36
N LEU A 43 -16.86 3.83 4.05
CA LEU A 43 -15.45 3.84 3.69
C LEU A 43 -14.66 3.10 4.76
N LYS A 44 -13.76 2.22 4.33
CA LYS A 44 -12.77 1.59 5.19
C LYS A 44 -11.41 2.22 4.94
N ILE A 45 -10.74 2.59 6.03
CA ILE A 45 -9.41 3.18 6.02
C ILE A 45 -8.42 2.13 6.50
N LYS A 46 -7.34 1.94 5.76
CA LYS A 46 -6.23 1.03 6.11
C LYS A 46 -4.90 1.78 6.01
N LYS A 47 -3.91 1.36 6.80
CA LYS A 47 -2.51 1.79 6.61
C LYS A 47 -2.03 1.32 5.25
N GLU A 48 -1.41 2.22 4.47
CA GLU A 48 -0.74 1.80 3.24
C GLU A 48 0.49 0.96 3.61
N PRO A 49 0.66 -0.25 3.03
CA PRO A 49 1.86 -1.04 3.27
C PRO A 49 3.08 -0.27 2.75
N ASP A 50 4.10 -0.14 3.58
CA ASP A 50 5.34 0.50 3.16
C ASP A 50 6.16 -0.47 2.30
N ILE A 51 6.70 -0.02 1.18
CA ILE A 51 7.63 -0.83 0.37
C ILE A 51 8.85 -1.25 1.20
N LEU A 52 9.24 -0.43 2.18
CA LEU A 52 10.32 -0.73 3.11
C LEU A 52 9.93 -1.83 4.12
N GLU A 53 8.64 -2.00 4.43
CA GLU A 53 8.16 -3.16 5.22
C GLU A 53 8.29 -4.49 4.43
N LEU A 54 8.46 -4.43 3.10
CA LEU A 54 8.77 -5.61 2.26
C LEU A 54 10.28 -5.94 2.19
N ALA A 55 11.14 -5.07 2.74
CA ALA A 55 12.58 -5.31 2.77
C ALA A 55 12.89 -6.57 3.60
N GLY A 56 13.48 -7.58 2.96
CA GLY A 56 13.75 -8.89 3.57
C GLY A 56 12.65 -9.93 3.40
N PHE A 57 11.44 -9.56 2.96
CA PHE A 57 10.39 -10.51 2.56
C PHE A 57 10.75 -11.22 1.25
N LEU A 58 11.29 -10.46 0.29
CA LEU A 58 11.82 -11.01 -0.95
C LEU A 58 13.16 -11.69 -0.66
N LYS A 59 13.14 -13.02 -0.55
CA LYS A 59 14.38 -13.82 -0.48
C LYS A 59 15.10 -13.66 -1.83
N PRO A 60 16.31 -13.07 -1.87
CA PRO A 60 17.07 -13.03 -3.09
C PRO A 60 17.36 -14.48 -3.51
N VAL A 61 16.98 -14.83 -4.74
CA VAL A 61 17.32 -16.13 -5.31
C VAL A 61 18.85 -16.16 -5.39
N LYS A 62 19.49 -17.03 -4.60
CA LYS A 62 20.96 -17.16 -4.58
C LYS A 62 21.47 -17.30 -6.01
N GLY A 63 22.55 -16.57 -6.30
CA GLY A 63 23.03 -16.24 -7.64
C GLY A 63 22.87 -17.36 -8.66
N LYS A 64 21.94 -17.19 -9.59
CA LYS A 64 21.97 -17.94 -10.86
C LYS A 64 23.16 -17.42 -11.66
N SER A 65 23.93 -18.32 -12.26
CA SER A 65 25.00 -17.92 -13.19
C SER A 65 24.43 -16.99 -14.25
N VAL A 66 25.09 -15.85 -14.45
CA VAL A 66 24.68 -14.83 -15.44
C VAL A 66 24.57 -15.46 -16.84
N LEU A 67 25.44 -16.42 -17.16
CA LEU A 67 25.39 -17.18 -18.41
C LEU A 67 24.09 -17.97 -18.56
N LYS A 68 23.68 -18.72 -17.52
CA LYS A 68 22.42 -19.48 -17.56
C LYS A 68 21.19 -18.58 -17.67
N ALA A 69 21.22 -17.41 -17.03
CA ALA A 69 20.15 -16.44 -17.16
C ALA A 69 20.04 -15.89 -18.59
N ARG A 70 21.18 -15.61 -19.23
CA ARG A 70 21.26 -15.16 -20.62
C ARG A 70 20.75 -16.23 -21.60
N GLU A 71 21.19 -17.48 -21.45
CA GLU A 71 20.75 -18.59 -22.30
C GLU A 71 19.23 -18.80 -22.25
N VAL A 72 18.62 -18.68 -21.06
CA VAL A 72 17.17 -18.80 -20.90
C VAL A 72 16.44 -17.62 -21.52
N MET A 73 16.95 -16.40 -21.34
CA MET A 73 16.39 -15.21 -21.98
C MET A 73 16.41 -15.34 -23.50
N GLU A 74 17.55 -15.69 -24.09
CA GLU A 74 17.67 -15.85 -25.56
C GLU A 74 16.75 -16.94 -26.12
N LYS A 75 16.52 -18.05 -25.38
CA LYS A 75 15.64 -19.14 -25.82
C LYS A 75 14.14 -18.86 -25.67
N THR A 76 13.77 -18.03 -24.69
CA THR A 76 12.36 -17.88 -24.27
C THR A 76 11.81 -16.50 -24.61
N TYR A 77 12.66 -15.56 -25.03
CA TYR A 77 12.23 -14.21 -25.39
C TYR A 77 11.43 -14.22 -26.68
N GLN A 78 10.13 -13.98 -26.57
CA GLN A 78 9.26 -13.65 -27.69
C GLN A 78 8.94 -12.15 -27.61
N ARG A 79 9.29 -11.43 -28.67
CA ARG A 79 8.88 -10.05 -28.84
C ARG A 79 7.48 -10.04 -29.45
N ILE A 80 6.51 -9.56 -28.70
CA ILE A 80 5.15 -9.28 -29.16
C ILE A 80 5.16 -7.90 -29.84
#